data_AF-G0EG83-F1
#
_entry.id   AF-G0EG83-F1
#
_cell.length_a   1.000
_cell.length_b   1.000
_cell.length_c   1.000
_cell.angle_alpha   90.00
_cell.angle_beta   90.00
_cell.angle_gamma   90.00
#
_symmetry.space_group_name_H-M   'P 1'
#
loop_
_entity.id
_entity.type
_entity.pdbx_description
1 polymer ?
#
loop_
_entity_poly.entity_id
_entity_poly.type
_entity_poly.pdbx_seq_one_letter_code
_entity_poly.pdbx_strand_id
1 'polypeptide(L)'
;MASWRRVRLVFAPGLTVEFVDRERGLRQVEGLAGRGTRFPVVIYGPEGCGKTAFLRQVFEVLKSLGYSVVYVNPLGREAGERLLTTEDVRSLVGALAEFALGGGAARLVDAALGVASRLFGRSRRIAFIADDVFQAIGVEEAELYVKRLLNLIEYPPGEYERIVVLVASSEGVTRGRISRHNWAKLMMMWNMPRSALEELYEQIPGAKPGFDEVWAWTGGNPRYLSRLYEAGWRVDRVIEEIVAERRVLRALARRWRRELEETVNDPDYLMEEYERVEGLARKLIELNMVVEVVEYRSEDLWIDTPPPERDPELGIGRFYAWATPLHREAVRRILSEYSLSG
;
A
#
# COMPACT_ATOMS: atom_id res chain seq x y z
N MET A 1 27.45 -5.10 2.98
CA MET A 1 26.07 -4.94 2.48
C MET A 1 26.14 -4.24 1.15
N ALA A 2 25.31 -4.62 0.17
CA ALA A 2 25.25 -3.91 -1.09
C ALA A 2 24.83 -2.46 -0.81
N SER A 3 25.58 -1.48 -1.32
CA SER A 3 25.27 -0.07 -1.13
C SER A 3 24.21 0.35 -2.14
N TRP A 4 22.97 0.47 -1.71
CA TRP A 4 21.88 1.06 -2.50
C TRP A 4 21.68 2.54 -2.13
N ARG A 5 21.03 3.29 -3.01
CA ARG A 5 20.74 4.72 -2.80
C ARG A 5 19.30 4.89 -2.33
N ARG A 6 19.07 5.83 -1.41
CA ARG A 6 17.71 6.26 -1.04
C ARG A 6 17.07 6.92 -2.25
N VAL A 7 15.86 6.48 -2.61
CA VAL A 7 15.13 7.09 -3.73
C VAL A 7 14.61 8.46 -3.34
N ARG A 8 14.54 9.39 -4.29
CA ARG A 8 13.89 10.69 -4.11
C ARG A 8 12.45 10.61 -4.60
N LEU A 9 11.53 11.17 -3.82
CA LEU A 9 10.09 11.03 -4.02
C LEU A 9 9.44 12.40 -4.04
N VAL A 10 8.53 12.62 -4.99
CA VAL A 10 7.64 13.78 -4.97
C VAL A 10 6.68 13.57 -3.80
N PHE A 11 6.83 14.39 -2.75
CA PHE A 11 6.01 14.31 -1.56
C PHE A 11 4.73 15.12 -1.73
N ALA A 12 4.89 16.37 -2.16
CA ALA A 12 3.81 17.30 -2.50
C ALA A 12 4.22 18.12 -3.75
N PRO A 13 3.31 18.84 -4.42
CA PRO A 13 3.67 19.71 -5.53
C PRO A 13 4.82 20.67 -5.17
N GLY A 14 5.94 20.58 -5.89
CA GLY A 14 7.13 21.39 -5.63
C GLY A 14 8.00 20.96 -4.45
N LEU A 15 7.69 19.85 -3.77
CA LEU A 15 8.47 19.31 -2.65
C LEU A 15 8.90 17.87 -2.91
N THR A 16 10.22 17.66 -2.93
CA THR A 16 10.84 16.33 -3.05
C THR A 16 11.54 15.98 -1.74
N VAL A 17 11.28 14.79 -1.25
CA VAL A 17 11.90 14.22 -0.03
C VAL A 17 12.73 12.99 -0.40
N GLU A 18 13.69 12.63 0.44
CA GLU A 18 14.35 11.34 0.38
C GLU A 18 13.51 10.27 1.07
N PHE A 19 13.61 9.03 0.60
CA PHE A 19 12.99 7.88 1.24
C PHE A 19 13.47 7.71 2.70
N VAL A 20 12.52 7.48 3.61
CA VAL A 20 12.74 7.42 5.06
C VAL A 20 12.30 6.07 5.63
N ASP A 21 13.16 5.51 6.49
CA ASP A 21 12.98 4.25 7.24
C ASP A 21 12.50 3.07 6.36
N ARG A 22 11.64 2.18 6.89
CA ARG A 22 11.31 0.84 6.38
C ARG A 22 12.48 -0.14 6.44
N GLU A 23 13.44 0.09 7.34
CA GLU A 23 14.66 -0.72 7.47
C GLU A 23 14.34 -2.21 7.71
N ARG A 24 13.31 -2.50 8.53
CA ARG A 24 12.86 -3.88 8.74
C ARG A 24 12.31 -4.48 7.45
N GLY A 25 11.47 -3.76 6.72
CA GLY A 25 10.97 -4.23 5.42
C GLY A 25 12.04 -4.42 4.36
N LEU A 26 13.04 -3.54 4.29
CA LEU A 26 14.16 -3.73 3.39
C LEU A 26 14.99 -4.98 3.76
N ARG A 27 15.25 -5.22 5.05
CA ARG A 27 15.90 -6.47 5.51
C ARG A 27 15.09 -7.71 5.16
N GLN A 28 13.76 -7.67 5.27
CA GLN A 28 12.92 -8.79 4.84
C GLN A 28 13.06 -9.06 3.34
N VAL A 29 13.09 -8.00 2.53
CA VAL A 29 13.30 -8.11 1.08
C VAL A 29 14.69 -8.66 0.75
N GLU A 30 15.75 -8.24 1.46
CA GLU A 30 17.08 -8.84 1.33
C GLU A 30 17.06 -10.34 1.66
N GLY A 31 16.34 -10.73 2.72
CA GLY A 31 16.13 -12.14 3.06
C GLY A 31 15.38 -12.92 1.98
N LEU A 32 14.34 -12.32 1.39
CA LEU A 32 13.62 -12.86 0.22
C LEU A 32 14.54 -12.97 -1.00
N ALA A 33 15.41 -12.00 -1.24
CA ALA A 33 16.39 -12.05 -2.31
C ALA A 33 17.38 -13.21 -2.10
N GLY A 34 17.87 -13.43 -0.88
CA GLY A 34 18.79 -14.53 -0.59
C GLY A 34 18.21 -15.92 -0.90
N ARG A 35 16.93 -16.14 -0.60
CA ARG A 35 16.27 -17.47 -0.72
C ARG A 35 15.34 -17.64 -1.92
N GLY A 36 14.90 -16.55 -2.54
CA GLY A 36 13.84 -16.52 -3.54
C GLY A 36 12.43 -16.59 -2.93
N THR A 37 11.42 -16.28 -3.73
CA THR A 37 10.00 -16.39 -3.34
C THR A 37 9.41 -17.71 -3.82
N ARG A 38 8.86 -18.52 -2.92
CA ARG A 38 8.07 -19.72 -3.27
C ARG A 38 6.67 -19.36 -3.82
N PHE A 39 6.11 -18.27 -3.32
CA PHE A 39 4.83 -17.71 -3.73
C PHE A 39 5.02 -16.22 -3.99
N PRO A 40 4.24 -15.60 -4.90
CA PRO A 40 4.17 -14.14 -4.99
C PRO A 40 3.86 -13.54 -3.62
N VAL A 41 4.60 -12.50 -3.22
CA VAL A 41 4.34 -11.79 -1.97
C VAL A 41 3.44 -10.61 -2.27
N VAL A 42 2.22 -10.65 -1.75
CA VAL A 42 1.24 -9.57 -1.91
C VAL A 42 1.27 -8.70 -0.67
N ILE A 43 1.73 -7.46 -0.85
CA ILE A 43 1.83 -6.43 0.15
C ILE A 43 0.55 -5.60 0.14
N TYR A 44 -0.15 -5.53 1.28
CA TYR A 44 -1.36 -4.73 1.44
C TYR A 44 -1.30 -3.89 2.71
N GLY A 45 -2.21 -2.92 2.85
CA GLY A 45 -2.26 -2.07 4.04
C GLY A 45 -2.99 -0.76 3.78
N PRO A 46 -3.10 0.12 4.80
CA PRO A 46 -3.85 1.36 4.71
C PRO A 46 -3.49 2.19 3.47
N GLU A 47 -4.48 2.87 2.92
CA GLU A 47 -4.26 3.76 1.80
C GLU A 47 -3.27 4.88 2.22
N GLY A 48 -2.27 5.14 1.38
CA GLY A 48 -1.28 6.16 1.66
C GLY A 48 -0.18 5.78 2.67
N CYS A 49 -0.10 4.52 3.13
CA CYS A 49 0.97 4.10 4.07
C CYS A 49 2.38 4.04 3.46
N GLY A 50 2.53 4.19 2.14
CA GLY A 50 3.85 4.25 1.47
C GLY A 50 4.29 2.99 0.71
N LYS A 51 3.37 2.10 0.33
CA LYS A 51 3.67 0.86 -0.43
C LYS A 51 4.46 1.13 -1.73
N THR A 52 4.02 2.08 -2.55
CA THR A 52 4.70 2.47 -3.79
C THR A 52 6.12 3.01 -3.55
N ALA A 53 6.29 3.88 -2.54
CA ALA A 53 7.59 4.40 -2.14
C ALA A 53 8.53 3.27 -1.71
N PHE A 54 8.02 2.33 -0.90
CA PHE A 54 8.75 1.14 -0.50
C PHE A 54 9.14 0.27 -1.69
N LEU A 55 8.23 -0.01 -2.63
CA LEU A 55 8.55 -0.82 -3.82
C LEU A 55 9.58 -0.15 -4.73
N ARG A 56 9.54 1.19 -4.87
CA ARG A 56 10.60 1.94 -5.56
C ARG A 56 11.95 1.81 -4.86
N GLN A 57 11.98 1.83 -3.53
CA GLN A 57 13.22 1.57 -2.80
C GLN A 57 13.70 0.12 -2.97
N VAL A 58 12.78 -0.85 -2.95
CA VAL A 58 13.07 -2.27 -3.18
C VAL A 58 13.66 -2.52 -4.56
N PHE A 59 13.22 -1.79 -5.59
CA PHE A 59 13.84 -1.85 -6.91
C PHE A 59 15.35 -1.57 -6.84
N GLU A 60 15.77 -0.50 -6.14
CA GLU A 60 17.19 -0.16 -5.98
C GLU A 60 17.95 -1.19 -5.14
N VAL A 61 17.31 -1.76 -4.11
CA VAL A 61 17.90 -2.85 -3.31
C VAL A 61 18.14 -4.08 -4.18
N LEU A 62 17.14 -4.57 -4.90
CA LEU A 62 17.27 -5.76 -5.75
C LEU A 62 18.27 -5.54 -6.89
N LYS A 63 18.26 -4.34 -7.50
CA LYS A 63 19.28 -3.93 -8.47
C LYS A 63 20.69 -4.06 -7.89
N SER A 64 20.93 -3.56 -6.68
CA SER A 64 22.23 -3.66 -6.01
C SER A 64 22.65 -5.10 -5.68
N LEU A 65 21.70 -6.02 -5.56
CA LEU A 65 21.91 -7.45 -5.34
C LEU A 65 22.07 -8.26 -6.63
N GLY A 66 22.14 -7.57 -7.79
CA GLY A 66 22.38 -8.17 -9.10
C GLY A 66 21.15 -8.82 -9.73
N TYR A 67 19.94 -8.36 -9.37
CA TYR A 67 18.71 -8.81 -10.02
C TYR A 67 18.46 -8.06 -11.32
N SER A 68 17.96 -8.79 -12.32
CA SER A 68 17.26 -8.23 -13.47
C SER A 68 15.82 -7.92 -13.06
N VAL A 69 15.49 -6.64 -12.87
CA VAL A 69 14.22 -6.22 -12.27
C VAL A 69 13.27 -5.68 -13.34
N VAL A 70 12.01 -6.12 -13.29
CA VAL A 70 10.87 -5.54 -14.01
C VAL A 70 9.88 -5.01 -12.98
N TYR A 71 9.71 -3.69 -12.91
CA TYR A 71 8.70 -3.02 -12.08
C TYR A 71 7.63 -2.41 -12.97
N VAL A 72 6.36 -2.70 -12.70
CA VAL A 72 5.21 -2.17 -13.45
C VAL A 72 4.22 -1.46 -12.53
N ASN A 73 3.81 -0.26 -12.91
CA ASN A 73 2.76 0.52 -12.25
C ASN A 73 1.81 1.12 -13.29
N PRO A 74 0.70 0.46 -13.65
CA PRO A 74 -0.17 0.92 -14.72
C PRO A 74 -0.84 2.27 -14.46
N LEU A 75 -0.93 2.70 -13.20
CA LEU A 75 -1.48 3.99 -12.80
C LEU A 75 -0.45 5.13 -12.80
N GLY A 76 0.82 4.84 -13.10
CA GLY A 76 1.87 5.85 -13.25
C GLY A 76 1.49 6.92 -14.27
N ARG A 77 1.87 8.18 -14.02
CA ARG A 77 1.49 9.31 -14.90
C ARG A 77 2.35 9.35 -16.15
N GLU A 78 3.64 9.05 -16.00
CA GLU A 78 4.63 9.07 -17.09
C GLU A 78 5.10 7.66 -17.44
N ALA A 79 5.63 7.48 -18.65
CA ALA A 79 6.14 6.18 -19.11
C ALA A 79 7.20 5.59 -18.18
N GLY A 80 8.10 6.44 -17.66
CA GLY A 80 9.13 6.04 -16.71
C GLY A 80 8.59 5.65 -15.33
N GLU A 81 7.37 6.05 -14.98
CA GLU A 81 6.71 5.56 -13.76
C GLU A 81 5.98 4.25 -14.00
N ARG A 82 5.47 4.07 -15.23
CA ARG A 82 4.67 2.91 -15.61
C ARG A 82 5.46 1.62 -15.75
N LEU A 83 6.71 1.73 -16.21
CA LEU A 83 7.61 0.60 -16.36
C LEU A 83 9.04 1.03 -16.02
N LEU A 84 9.59 0.43 -14.97
CA LEU A 84 10.98 0.60 -14.55
C LEU A 84 11.70 -0.73 -14.71
N THR A 85 12.90 -0.69 -15.30
CA THR A 85 13.71 -1.89 -15.52
C THR A 85 15.19 -1.62 -15.27
N THR A 86 15.93 -2.66 -14.89
CA THR A 86 17.40 -2.59 -14.84
C THR A 86 18.00 -2.49 -16.24
N GLU A 87 19.24 -2.00 -16.34
CA GLU A 87 19.90 -1.68 -17.60
C GLU A 87 19.98 -2.88 -18.57
N ASP A 88 20.20 -4.09 -18.04
CA ASP A 88 20.28 -5.35 -18.78
C ASP A 88 18.95 -5.79 -19.40
N VAL A 89 17.82 -5.31 -18.86
CA VAL A 89 16.47 -5.65 -19.32
C VAL A 89 15.96 -4.69 -20.39
N ARG A 90 16.51 -3.46 -20.48
CA ARG A 90 15.99 -2.40 -21.36
C ARG A 90 15.87 -2.82 -22.84
N SER A 91 16.78 -3.66 -23.33
CA SER A 91 16.76 -4.18 -24.71
C SER A 91 15.52 -5.03 -25.00
N LEU A 92 15.00 -5.77 -24.00
CA LEU A 92 13.79 -6.58 -24.11
C LEU A 92 12.51 -5.75 -24.08
N VAL A 93 12.59 -4.56 -23.47
CA VAL A 93 11.48 -3.60 -23.38
C VAL A 93 11.25 -2.92 -24.72
N GLY A 94 12.31 -2.55 -25.46
CA GLY A 94 12.19 -1.84 -26.74
C GLY A 94 11.24 -2.54 -27.73
N ALA A 95 11.30 -3.87 -27.80
CA ALA A 95 10.42 -4.70 -28.64
C ALA A 95 8.95 -4.74 -28.19
N LEU A 96 8.66 -4.32 -26.95
CA LEU A 96 7.32 -4.33 -26.34
C LEU A 96 6.77 -2.92 -26.09
N ALA A 97 7.62 -1.90 -26.02
CA ALA A 97 7.23 -0.51 -25.81
C ALA A 97 6.34 0.01 -26.94
N GLU A 98 6.66 -0.32 -28.20
CA GLU A 98 5.80 0.01 -29.36
C GLU A 98 4.40 -0.61 -29.24
N PHE A 99 4.29 -1.80 -28.64
CA PHE A 99 3.03 -2.51 -28.43
C PHE A 99 2.22 -2.00 -27.24
N ALA A 100 2.90 -1.58 -26.15
CA ALA A 100 2.27 -1.17 -24.90
C ALA A 100 1.82 0.31 -24.89
N LEU A 101 2.49 1.20 -25.64
CA LEU A 101 2.21 2.65 -25.65
C LEU A 101 0.84 3.01 -26.27
N GLY A 102 0.21 2.09 -27.00
CA GLY A 102 -1.18 2.22 -27.50
C GLY A 102 -2.21 1.34 -26.77
N GLY A 103 -1.82 0.69 -25.67
CA GLY A 103 -2.65 -0.26 -24.93
C GLY A 103 -3.17 0.27 -23.59
N GLY A 104 -4.28 -0.31 -23.10
CA GLY A 104 -4.76 -0.07 -21.72
C GLY A 104 -3.91 -0.77 -20.65
N ALA A 105 -4.22 -0.54 -19.37
CA ALA A 105 -3.46 -1.05 -18.23
C ALA A 105 -3.14 -2.56 -18.28
N ALA A 106 -4.12 -3.40 -18.65
CA ALA A 106 -3.93 -4.85 -18.76
C ALA A 106 -2.83 -5.22 -19.78
N ARG A 107 -2.79 -4.56 -20.95
CA ARG A 107 -1.75 -4.82 -21.97
C ARG A 107 -0.35 -4.46 -21.48
N LEU A 108 -0.22 -3.40 -20.68
CA LEU A 108 1.06 -3.03 -20.09
C LEU A 108 1.53 -4.10 -19.09
N VAL A 109 0.63 -4.62 -18.24
CA VAL A 109 0.97 -5.69 -17.29
C VAL A 109 1.34 -6.96 -18.04
N ASP A 110 0.58 -7.35 -19.06
CA ASP A 110 0.89 -8.50 -19.91
C ASP A 110 2.24 -8.36 -20.62
N ALA A 111 2.55 -7.16 -21.14
CA ALA A 111 3.84 -6.88 -21.74
C ALA A 111 4.97 -7.00 -20.70
N ALA A 112 4.80 -6.46 -19.50
CA ALA A 112 5.77 -6.58 -18.42
C ALA A 112 6.00 -8.04 -18.01
N LEU A 113 4.94 -8.84 -17.89
CA LEU A 113 5.03 -10.29 -17.68
C LEU A 113 5.77 -10.98 -18.83
N GLY A 114 5.51 -10.56 -20.07
CA GLY A 114 6.23 -11.04 -21.25
C GLY A 114 7.73 -10.72 -21.21
N VAL A 115 8.12 -9.53 -20.73
CA VAL A 115 9.54 -9.19 -20.48
C VAL A 115 10.12 -10.14 -19.44
N ALA A 116 9.45 -10.30 -18.30
CA ALA A 116 9.92 -11.17 -17.22
C ALA A 116 10.11 -12.62 -17.67
N SER A 117 9.16 -13.17 -18.44
CA SER A 117 9.26 -14.50 -19.03
C SER A 117 10.47 -14.68 -19.94
N ARG A 118 10.93 -13.61 -20.60
CA ARG A 118 12.14 -13.65 -21.45
C ARG A 118 13.44 -13.60 -20.66
N LEU A 119 13.41 -13.27 -19.37
CA LEU A 119 14.62 -13.24 -18.53
C LEU A 119 15.07 -14.65 -18.11
N PHE A 120 14.16 -15.62 -18.09
CA PHE A 120 14.50 -17.01 -17.80
C PHE A 120 15.47 -17.57 -18.85
N GLY A 121 16.50 -18.28 -18.39
CA GLY A 121 17.63 -18.74 -19.21
C GLY A 121 18.62 -17.64 -19.64
N ARG A 122 18.31 -16.35 -19.41
CA ARG A 122 19.20 -15.21 -19.67
C ARG A 122 19.78 -14.59 -18.41
N SER A 123 19.02 -14.62 -17.32
CA SER A 123 19.35 -13.99 -16.04
C SER A 123 19.27 -15.01 -14.92
N ARG A 124 20.28 -15.06 -14.05
CA ARG A 124 20.27 -15.96 -12.89
C ARG A 124 19.32 -15.47 -11.80
N ARG A 125 19.15 -14.15 -11.65
CA ARG A 125 18.34 -13.53 -10.60
C ARG A 125 17.30 -12.61 -11.21
N ILE A 126 16.03 -12.95 -11.05
CA ILE A 126 14.90 -12.26 -11.70
C ILE A 126 14.02 -11.65 -10.63
N ALA A 127 13.59 -10.40 -10.82
CA ALA A 127 12.59 -9.79 -9.95
C ALA A 127 11.45 -9.19 -10.75
N PHE A 128 10.22 -9.46 -10.30
CA PHE A 128 9.01 -8.86 -10.83
C PHE A 128 8.28 -8.12 -9.72
N ILE A 129 8.07 -6.81 -9.91
CA ILE A 129 7.38 -5.95 -8.96
C ILE A 129 6.15 -5.37 -9.65
N ALA A 130 4.98 -5.60 -9.08
CA ALA A 130 3.71 -5.06 -9.57
C ALA A 130 3.15 -4.08 -8.54
N ASP A 131 2.87 -2.84 -8.94
CA ASP A 131 2.36 -1.79 -8.08
C ASP A 131 1.02 -1.26 -8.61
N ASP A 132 0.02 -1.15 -7.72
CA ASP A 132 -1.37 -0.78 -8.03
C ASP A 132 -1.98 -1.48 -9.28
N VAL A 133 -1.53 -2.70 -9.57
CA VAL A 133 -1.97 -3.45 -10.75
C VAL A 133 -3.47 -3.77 -10.67
N PHE A 134 -3.95 -4.29 -9.54
CA PHE A 134 -5.34 -4.74 -9.40
C PHE A 134 -6.34 -3.60 -9.53
N GLN A 135 -6.03 -2.42 -8.98
CA GLN A 135 -6.86 -1.23 -9.13
C GLN A 135 -6.96 -0.79 -10.60
N ALA A 136 -5.90 -0.99 -11.40
CA ALA A 136 -5.87 -0.58 -12.80
C ALA A 136 -6.59 -1.55 -13.75
N ILE A 137 -6.55 -2.86 -13.45
CA ILE A 137 -7.10 -3.91 -14.32
C ILE A 137 -8.50 -4.40 -13.89
N GLY A 138 -8.88 -4.13 -12.65
CA GLY A 138 -10.08 -4.70 -12.01
C GLY A 138 -9.71 -5.69 -10.90
N VAL A 139 -10.36 -5.54 -9.76
CA VAL A 139 -10.13 -6.37 -8.56
C VAL A 139 -10.57 -7.82 -8.79
N GLU A 140 -11.51 -8.02 -9.70
CA GLU A 140 -12.01 -9.32 -10.15
C GLU A 140 -10.90 -10.17 -10.80
N GLU A 141 -9.94 -9.52 -11.45
CA GLU A 141 -8.83 -10.18 -12.15
C GLU A 141 -7.66 -10.52 -11.21
N ALA A 142 -7.67 -10.05 -9.96
CA ALA A 142 -6.54 -10.20 -9.04
C ALA A 142 -6.11 -11.65 -8.83
N GLU A 143 -7.07 -12.58 -8.66
CA GLU A 143 -6.81 -14.00 -8.48
C GLU A 143 -6.09 -14.62 -9.69
N LEU A 144 -6.54 -14.28 -10.91
CA LEU A 144 -5.95 -14.77 -12.16
C LEU A 144 -4.51 -14.27 -12.31
N TYR A 145 -4.25 -12.99 -12.04
CA TYR A 145 -2.90 -12.43 -12.14
C TYR A 145 -1.96 -13.00 -11.09
N VAL A 146 -2.41 -13.18 -9.84
CA VAL A 146 -1.63 -13.88 -8.82
C VAL A 146 -1.30 -15.30 -9.26
N LYS A 147 -2.27 -16.02 -9.85
CA LYS A 147 -2.03 -17.38 -10.35
C LYS A 147 -1.02 -17.39 -11.51
N ARG A 148 -1.07 -16.42 -12.41
CA ARG A 148 -0.06 -16.28 -13.49
C ARG A 148 1.34 -16.03 -12.94
N LEU A 149 1.47 -15.16 -11.94
CA LEU A 149 2.73 -14.90 -11.24
C LEU A 149 3.25 -16.13 -10.51
N LEU A 150 2.37 -16.88 -9.86
CA LEU A 150 2.73 -18.16 -9.22
C LEU A 150 3.26 -19.16 -10.26
N ASN A 151 2.60 -19.27 -11.42
CA ASN A 151 3.03 -20.17 -12.49
C ASN A 151 4.43 -19.80 -13.02
N LEU A 152 4.84 -18.52 -13.03
CA LEU A 152 6.21 -18.13 -13.39
C LEU A 152 7.25 -18.69 -12.40
N ILE A 153 6.87 -18.91 -11.15
CA ILE A 153 7.74 -19.48 -10.11
C ILE A 153 7.73 -21.01 -10.20
N GLU A 154 6.54 -21.62 -10.28
CA GLU A 154 6.34 -23.09 -10.24
C GLU A 154 6.71 -23.78 -11.56
N TYR A 155 6.40 -23.14 -12.69
CA TYR A 155 6.56 -23.68 -14.04
C TYR A 155 7.29 -22.65 -14.93
N PRO A 156 8.55 -22.32 -14.61
CA PRO A 156 9.29 -21.29 -15.31
C PRO A 156 9.56 -21.69 -16.77
N PRO A 157 9.56 -20.73 -17.72
CA PRO A 157 9.87 -21.01 -19.12
C PRO A 157 11.36 -21.30 -19.40
N GLY A 158 12.22 -21.27 -18.37
CA GLY A 158 13.64 -21.56 -18.47
C GLY A 158 14.32 -21.53 -17.09
N GLU A 159 15.62 -21.80 -17.07
CA GLU A 159 16.37 -21.89 -15.82
C GLU A 159 16.57 -20.51 -15.14
N TYR A 160 16.60 -20.52 -13.81
CA TYR A 160 16.94 -19.38 -12.96
C TYR A 160 17.54 -19.88 -11.62
N GLU A 161 18.27 -19.03 -10.91
CA GLU A 161 18.82 -19.32 -9.57
C GLU A 161 17.92 -18.78 -8.46
N ARG A 162 17.45 -17.54 -8.61
CA ARG A 162 16.54 -16.87 -7.67
C ARG A 162 15.51 -16.03 -8.39
N ILE A 163 14.27 -16.09 -7.90
CA ILE A 163 13.19 -15.21 -8.34
C ILE A 163 12.58 -14.49 -7.13
N VAL A 164 12.27 -13.21 -7.28
CA VAL A 164 11.52 -12.42 -6.30
C VAL A 164 10.30 -11.83 -6.97
N VAL A 165 9.11 -12.18 -6.51
CA VAL A 165 7.85 -11.60 -7.01
C VAL A 165 7.13 -10.85 -5.90
N LEU A 166 6.97 -9.54 -6.07
CA LEU A 166 6.28 -8.65 -5.13
C LEU A 166 5.11 -7.95 -5.82
N VAL A 167 3.99 -7.86 -5.13
CA VAL A 167 2.79 -7.16 -5.62
C VAL A 167 2.26 -6.25 -4.54
N ALA A 168 2.11 -4.95 -4.77
CA ALA A 168 1.38 -4.07 -3.86
C ALA A 168 -0.08 -3.94 -4.28
N SER A 169 -0.98 -4.03 -3.29
CA SER A 169 -2.40 -3.71 -3.44
C SER A 169 -2.83 -2.72 -2.37
N SER A 170 -3.62 -1.74 -2.78
CA SER A 170 -4.18 -0.71 -1.90
C SER A 170 -5.49 -1.13 -1.23
N GLU A 171 -6.02 -2.32 -1.52
CA GLU A 171 -7.40 -2.69 -1.19
C GLU A 171 -7.55 -3.85 -0.20
N GLY A 172 -8.35 -3.63 0.85
CA GLY A 172 -8.83 -4.71 1.72
C GLY A 172 -9.72 -5.73 0.98
N VAL A 173 -10.39 -5.32 -0.10
CA VAL A 173 -11.23 -6.17 -0.96
C VAL A 173 -10.38 -7.20 -1.72
N THR A 174 -9.24 -6.79 -2.27
CA THR A 174 -8.31 -7.70 -2.92
C THR A 174 -7.81 -8.79 -1.94
N ARG A 175 -7.52 -8.42 -0.68
CA ARG A 175 -7.07 -9.37 0.35
C ARG A 175 -8.07 -10.51 0.54
N GLY A 176 -9.36 -10.21 0.73
CA GLY A 176 -10.39 -11.21 0.98
C GLY A 176 -10.66 -12.16 -0.19
N ARG A 177 -10.27 -11.78 -1.41
CA ARG A 177 -10.29 -12.63 -2.60
C ARG A 177 -9.08 -13.55 -2.63
N ILE A 178 -7.87 -12.98 -2.56
CA ILE A 178 -6.61 -13.74 -2.65
C ILE A 178 -6.45 -14.71 -1.48
N SER A 179 -6.88 -14.34 -0.26
CA SER A 179 -6.71 -15.16 0.94
C SER A 179 -7.49 -16.48 0.92
N ARG A 180 -8.48 -16.63 0.03
CA ARG A 180 -9.23 -17.88 -0.17
C ARG A 180 -8.40 -18.96 -0.84
N HIS A 181 -7.27 -18.58 -1.41
CA HIS A 181 -6.39 -19.46 -2.15
C HIS A 181 -5.00 -19.46 -1.53
N ASN A 182 -4.34 -20.62 -1.55
CA ASN A 182 -2.95 -20.74 -1.12
C ASN A 182 -1.99 -20.44 -2.28
N TRP A 183 -2.20 -19.31 -2.96
CA TRP A 183 -1.45 -18.91 -4.16
C TRP A 183 -0.46 -17.78 -3.94
N ALA A 184 -0.55 -17.07 -2.82
CA ALA A 184 0.31 -15.95 -2.48
C ALA A 184 0.64 -15.92 -0.99
N LYS A 185 1.80 -15.35 -0.64
CA LYS A 185 2.10 -14.95 0.73
C LYS A 185 1.56 -13.52 0.94
N LEU A 186 0.56 -13.36 1.79
CA LEU A 186 0.02 -12.06 2.14
C LEU A 186 0.85 -11.43 3.27
N MET A 187 1.31 -10.19 3.08
CA MET A 187 2.07 -9.46 4.09
C MET A 187 1.52 -8.04 4.22
N MET A 188 1.23 -7.61 5.45
CA MET A 188 0.68 -6.28 5.70
C MET A 188 1.81 -5.25 5.90
N MET A 189 1.60 -4.03 5.41
CA MET A 189 2.41 -2.86 5.67
C MET A 189 1.58 -1.83 6.43
N TRP A 190 2.02 -1.46 7.62
CA TRP A 190 1.36 -0.42 8.41
C TRP A 190 1.83 0.99 8.03
N ASN A 191 1.14 1.98 8.58
CA ASN A 191 1.64 3.36 8.67
C ASN A 191 3.04 3.40 9.30
N MET A 192 3.79 4.47 9.03
CA MET A 192 5.17 4.61 9.49
C MET A 192 5.22 4.65 11.03
N PRO A 193 6.24 4.05 11.67
CA PRO A 193 6.45 4.23 13.09
C PRO A 193 6.75 5.70 13.41
N ARG A 194 6.56 6.10 14.68
CA ARG A 194 6.68 7.51 15.10
C ARG A 194 8.01 8.15 14.70
N SER A 195 9.13 7.50 14.99
CA SER A 195 10.47 8.00 14.63
C SER A 195 10.67 8.19 13.13
N ALA A 196 10.08 7.33 12.30
CA ALA A 196 10.16 7.44 10.85
C ALA A 196 9.32 8.59 10.30
N LEU A 197 8.11 8.77 10.86
CA LEU A 197 7.29 9.91 10.46
C LEU A 197 7.94 11.22 10.88
N GLU A 198 8.64 11.24 12.02
CA GLU A 198 9.41 12.40 12.49
C GLU A 198 10.55 12.74 11.51
N GLU A 199 11.36 11.76 11.08
CA GLU A 199 12.41 11.98 10.07
C GLU A 199 11.82 12.49 8.73
N LEU A 200 10.66 12.00 8.32
CA LEU A 200 9.97 12.51 7.13
C LEU A 200 9.43 13.94 7.33
N TYR A 201 8.84 14.22 8.51
CA TYR A 201 8.34 15.53 8.90
C TYR A 201 9.45 16.59 8.96
N GLU A 202 10.67 16.21 9.35
CA GLU A 202 11.81 17.13 9.37
C GLU A 202 12.30 17.56 7.99
N GLN A 203 11.98 16.81 6.94
CA GLN A 203 12.26 17.21 5.56
C GLN A 203 11.28 18.26 5.01
N ILE A 204 10.18 18.52 5.71
CA ILE A 204 9.16 19.49 5.27
C ILE A 204 9.59 20.90 5.68
N PRO A 205 9.74 21.84 4.72
CA PRO A 205 10.18 23.20 5.01
C PRO A 205 9.05 24.08 5.55
N GLY A 206 9.43 25.20 6.17
CA GLY A 206 8.51 26.25 6.60
C GLY A 206 7.92 26.04 7.99
N ALA A 207 7.01 26.94 8.37
CA ALA A 207 6.31 26.87 9.65
C ALA A 207 5.37 25.66 9.67
N LYS A 208 5.44 24.89 10.76
CA LYS A 208 4.71 23.63 10.95
C LYS A 208 4.28 23.48 12.42
N PRO A 209 3.11 22.87 12.71
CA PRO A 209 2.68 22.54 14.07
C PRO A 209 3.67 21.60 14.76
N GLY A 210 3.54 21.41 16.08
CA GLY A 210 4.39 20.47 16.82
C GLY A 210 4.24 19.06 16.27
N PHE A 211 5.33 18.28 16.26
CA PHE A 211 5.30 16.91 15.73
C PHE A 211 4.26 16.02 16.43
N ASP A 212 4.06 16.19 17.74
CA ASP A 212 3.06 15.43 18.50
C ASP A 212 1.62 15.66 18.00
N GLU A 213 1.29 16.89 17.59
CA GLU A 213 -0.01 17.21 16.99
C GLU A 213 -0.17 16.51 15.64
N VAL A 214 0.88 16.57 14.81
CA VAL A 214 0.91 15.93 13.49
C VAL A 214 0.82 14.41 13.62
N TRP A 215 1.49 13.82 14.61
CA TRP A 215 1.40 12.40 14.94
C TRP A 215 -0.04 12.03 15.33
N ALA A 216 -0.66 12.81 16.22
CA ALA A 216 -2.04 12.60 16.67
C ALA A 216 -3.07 12.69 15.53
N TRP A 217 -2.83 13.48 14.49
CA TRP A 217 -3.72 13.55 13.32
C TRP A 217 -3.48 12.43 12.32
N THR A 218 -2.22 12.09 12.06
CA THR A 218 -1.87 11.21 10.92
C THR A 218 -1.73 9.74 11.31
N GLY A 219 -1.39 9.44 12.57
CA GLY A 219 -1.08 8.09 13.04
C GLY A 219 0.01 7.40 12.20
N GLY A 220 1.02 8.15 11.75
CA GLY A 220 2.11 7.63 10.93
C GLY A 220 1.86 7.60 9.43
N ASN A 221 0.73 8.10 8.92
CA ASN A 221 0.43 8.01 7.50
C ASN A 221 1.08 9.14 6.68
N PRO A 222 2.04 8.84 5.79
CA PRO A 222 2.78 9.86 5.06
C PRO A 222 1.93 10.63 4.04
N ARG A 223 0.88 10.01 3.48
CA ARG A 223 -0.04 10.72 2.58
C ARG A 223 -0.80 11.81 3.33
N TYR A 224 -1.32 11.50 4.53
CA TYR A 224 -2.04 12.51 5.31
C TYR A 224 -1.13 13.59 5.88
N LEU A 225 0.16 13.28 6.12
CA LEU A 225 1.17 14.31 6.36
C LEU A 225 1.32 15.26 5.16
N SER A 226 1.39 14.73 3.93
CA SER A 226 1.40 15.57 2.71
C SER A 226 0.15 16.41 2.59
N ARG A 227 -1.04 15.82 2.79
CA ARG A 227 -2.32 16.55 2.68
C ARG A 227 -2.41 17.69 3.71
N LEU A 228 -1.92 17.48 4.93
CA LEU A 228 -1.85 18.54 5.93
C LEU A 228 -0.91 19.66 5.48
N TYR A 229 0.28 19.33 4.96
CA TYR A 229 1.20 20.32 4.39
C TYR A 229 0.56 21.12 3.25
N GLU A 230 -0.06 20.44 2.27
CA GLU A 230 -0.75 21.06 1.13
C GLU A 230 -1.96 21.93 1.56
N ALA A 231 -2.62 21.56 2.65
CA ALA A 231 -3.71 22.33 3.24
C ALA A 231 -3.24 23.57 4.03
N GLY A 232 -1.92 23.74 4.21
CA GLY A 232 -1.34 24.76 5.10
C GLY A 232 -1.64 24.45 6.56
N TRP A 233 -1.56 23.18 6.95
CA TRP A 233 -1.82 22.64 8.29
C TRP A 233 -3.24 22.87 8.81
N ARG A 234 -4.19 23.18 7.92
CA ARG A 234 -5.61 23.32 8.28
C ARG A 234 -6.28 21.95 8.37
N VAL A 235 -6.29 21.40 9.58
CA VAL A 235 -6.85 20.08 9.89
C VAL A 235 -8.31 19.94 9.45
N ASP A 236 -9.14 20.95 9.74
CA ASP A 236 -10.56 20.97 9.35
C ASP A 236 -10.77 20.83 7.85
N ARG A 237 -9.90 21.46 7.04
CA ARG A 237 -9.96 21.34 5.58
C ARG A 237 -9.70 19.90 5.13
N VAL A 238 -8.71 19.22 5.73
CA VAL A 238 -8.40 17.83 5.40
C VAL A 238 -9.56 16.90 5.80
N ILE A 239 -10.18 17.15 6.96
CA ILE A 239 -11.38 16.40 7.40
C ILE A 239 -12.53 16.61 6.41
N GLU A 240 -12.80 17.84 5.98
CA GLU A 240 -13.83 18.15 5.00
C GLU A 240 -13.58 17.47 3.65
N GLU A 241 -12.33 17.41 3.20
CA GLU A 241 -11.94 16.70 1.99
C GLU A 241 -12.19 15.18 2.11
N ILE A 242 -11.84 14.56 3.25
CA ILE A 242 -12.13 13.13 3.51
C ILE A 242 -13.63 12.85 3.39
N VAL A 243 -14.47 13.72 3.95
CA VAL A 243 -15.94 13.62 3.88
C VAL A 243 -16.44 13.82 2.46
N ALA A 244 -15.94 14.82 1.73
CA ALA A 244 -16.38 15.16 0.38
C ALA A 244 -16.04 14.06 -0.64
N GLU A 245 -14.87 13.44 -0.51
CA GLU A 245 -14.43 12.31 -1.35
C GLU A 245 -15.32 11.07 -1.18
N ARG A 246 -15.98 10.93 -0.02
CA ARG A 246 -16.74 9.73 0.36
C ARG A 246 -18.23 10.04 0.49
N ARG A 247 -18.87 10.35 -0.64
CA ARG A 247 -20.30 10.74 -0.72
C ARG A 247 -21.25 9.80 0.03
N VAL A 248 -20.95 8.50 0.08
CA VAL A 248 -21.78 7.47 0.74
C VAL A 248 -21.67 7.51 2.27
N LEU A 249 -20.62 8.13 2.83
CA LEU A 249 -20.36 8.16 4.27
C LEU A 249 -21.50 8.83 5.06
N ARG A 250 -22.09 9.91 4.52
CA ARG A 250 -23.25 10.57 5.13
C ARG A 250 -24.48 9.68 5.16
N ALA A 251 -24.67 8.85 4.14
CA ALA A 251 -25.77 7.89 4.08
C ALA A 251 -25.57 6.74 5.08
N LEU A 252 -24.33 6.27 5.23
CA LEU A 252 -23.95 5.29 6.27
C LEU A 252 -24.20 5.86 7.66
N ALA A 253 -23.77 7.10 7.95
CA ALA A 253 -23.99 7.76 9.23
C ALA A 253 -25.47 7.89 9.61
N ARG A 254 -26.37 8.10 8.64
CA ARG A 254 -27.82 8.10 8.91
C ARG A 254 -28.35 6.72 9.24
N ARG A 255 -27.92 5.70 8.48
CA ARG A 255 -28.43 4.34 8.58
C ARG A 255 -27.90 3.59 9.81
N TRP A 256 -26.63 3.81 10.14
CA TRP A 256 -25.85 3.06 11.13
C TRP A 256 -25.34 3.99 12.22
N ARG A 257 -26.16 4.96 12.65
CA ARG A 257 -25.72 6.04 13.54
C ARG A 257 -25.10 5.50 14.83
N ARG A 258 -25.85 4.65 15.54
CA ARG A 258 -25.41 4.06 16.81
C ARG A 258 -24.16 3.22 16.62
N GLU A 259 -24.15 2.37 15.61
CA GLU A 259 -23.02 1.48 15.32
C GLU A 259 -21.75 2.27 14.97
N LEU A 260 -21.87 3.39 14.25
CA LEU A 260 -20.76 4.27 13.95
C LEU A 260 -20.30 5.08 15.16
N GLU A 261 -21.20 5.48 16.06
CA GLU A 261 -20.84 6.09 17.34
C GLU A 261 -19.98 5.12 18.18
N GLU A 262 -20.38 3.85 18.29
CA GLU A 262 -19.58 2.82 18.96
C GLU A 262 -18.23 2.59 18.23
N THR A 263 -18.24 2.47 16.90
CA THR A 263 -17.02 2.25 16.08
C THR A 263 -16.02 3.41 16.20
N VAL A 264 -16.51 4.65 16.36
CA VAL A 264 -15.65 5.83 16.57
C VAL A 264 -14.92 5.75 17.91
N ASN A 265 -15.53 5.16 18.93
CA ASN A 265 -14.92 4.97 20.23
C ASN A 265 -13.97 3.77 20.24
N ASP A 266 -14.41 2.65 19.66
CA ASP A 266 -13.60 1.44 19.51
C ASP A 266 -13.85 0.78 18.14
N PRO A 267 -12.86 0.77 17.22
CA PRO A 267 -13.04 0.12 15.92
C PRO A 267 -13.28 -1.39 16.04
N ASP A 268 -12.89 -2.05 17.13
CA ASP A 268 -13.12 -3.49 17.33
C ASP A 268 -14.60 -3.84 17.54
N TYR A 269 -15.47 -2.84 17.76
CA TYR A 269 -16.93 -3.03 17.70
C TYR A 269 -17.37 -3.73 16.40
N LEU A 270 -16.68 -3.48 15.29
CA LEU A 270 -16.93 -4.15 14.00
C LEU A 270 -16.69 -5.66 14.04
N MET A 271 -15.79 -6.13 14.91
CA MET A 271 -15.54 -7.55 15.15
C MET A 271 -16.51 -8.12 16.19
N GLU A 272 -16.73 -7.40 17.30
CA GLU A 272 -17.57 -7.84 18.40
C GLU A 272 -19.03 -8.05 17.98
N GLU A 273 -19.54 -7.20 17.09
CA GLU A 273 -20.92 -7.23 16.60
C GLU A 273 -21.00 -7.63 15.11
N TYR A 274 -20.03 -8.42 14.63
CA TYR A 274 -19.82 -8.72 13.21
C TYR A 274 -21.11 -9.10 12.46
N GLU A 275 -21.92 -10.03 12.99
CA GLU A 275 -23.17 -10.46 12.33
C GLU A 275 -24.17 -9.32 12.14
N ARG A 276 -24.20 -8.36 13.07
CA ARG A 276 -25.08 -7.19 13.00
C ARG A 276 -24.54 -6.13 12.05
N VAL A 277 -23.22 -5.95 12.01
CA VAL A 277 -22.56 -4.81 11.34
C VAL A 277 -21.70 -5.19 10.13
N GLU A 278 -21.76 -6.43 9.64
CA GLU A 278 -20.98 -6.90 8.49
C GLU A 278 -21.10 -5.97 7.28
N GLY A 279 -22.33 -5.54 6.96
CA GLY A 279 -22.59 -4.61 5.87
C GLY A 279 -21.96 -3.23 6.07
N LEU A 280 -21.86 -2.76 7.32
CA LEU A 280 -21.17 -1.52 7.67
C LEU A 280 -19.65 -1.71 7.57
N ALA A 281 -19.10 -2.76 8.17
CA ALA A 281 -17.68 -3.07 8.16
C ALA A 281 -17.15 -3.16 6.72
N ARG A 282 -17.84 -3.91 5.86
CA ARG A 282 -17.52 -4.01 4.44
C ARG A 282 -17.50 -2.65 3.74
N LYS A 283 -18.50 -1.80 4.00
CA LYS A 283 -18.56 -0.47 3.39
C LYS A 283 -17.48 0.47 3.90
N LEU A 284 -17.10 0.39 5.18
CA LEU A 284 -16.00 1.19 5.73
C LEU A 284 -14.65 0.75 5.15
N ILE A 285 -14.42 -0.55 4.93
CA ILE A 285 -13.24 -1.07 4.23
C ILE A 285 -13.22 -0.62 2.77
N GLU A 286 -14.34 -0.75 2.05
CA GLU A 286 -14.46 -0.31 0.65
C GLU A 286 -14.20 1.19 0.47
N LEU A 287 -14.51 2.00 1.48
CA LEU A 287 -14.24 3.45 1.52
C LEU A 287 -12.85 3.80 2.07
N ASN A 288 -11.99 2.80 2.37
CA ASN A 288 -10.69 2.95 3.01
C ASN A 288 -10.75 3.76 4.34
N MET A 289 -11.87 3.68 5.06
CA MET A 289 -12.04 4.36 6.35
C MET A 289 -11.39 3.56 7.48
N VAL A 290 -11.56 2.24 7.43
CA VAL A 290 -11.01 1.28 8.38
C VAL A 290 -10.23 0.19 7.64
N VAL A 291 -9.34 -0.46 8.37
CA VAL A 291 -8.56 -1.59 7.89
C VAL A 291 -8.73 -2.74 8.87
N GLU A 292 -9.00 -3.93 8.34
CA GLU A 292 -8.91 -5.16 9.12
C GLU A 292 -7.44 -5.49 9.36
N VAL A 293 -7.05 -5.46 10.63
CA VAL A 293 -5.69 -5.66 11.08
C VAL A 293 -5.48 -7.14 11.34
N VAL A 294 -4.34 -7.67 10.91
CA VAL A 294 -3.94 -9.03 11.28
C VAL A 294 -3.75 -9.07 12.79
N GLU A 295 -4.59 -9.87 13.47
CA GLU A 295 -4.57 -10.03 14.94
C GLU A 295 -3.16 -10.37 15.43
N TYR A 296 -2.52 -11.36 14.79
CA TYR A 296 -1.17 -11.76 15.11
C TYR A 296 -0.18 -10.79 14.46
N ARG A 297 0.51 -10.00 15.29
CA ARG A 297 1.63 -9.14 14.88
C ARG A 297 2.94 -9.90 14.68
N SER A 298 2.82 -11.17 14.29
CA SER A 298 3.95 -12.06 14.06
C SER A 298 4.75 -11.61 12.85
N GLU A 299 6.06 -11.82 12.88
CA GLU A 299 6.94 -11.25 11.87
C GLU A 299 6.63 -11.72 10.45
N ASP A 300 6.10 -12.93 10.30
CA ASP A 300 5.82 -13.54 9.01
C ASP A 300 4.61 -12.96 8.27
N LEU A 301 3.74 -12.22 8.97
CA LEU A 301 2.51 -11.63 8.41
C LEU A 301 2.66 -10.15 8.05
N TRP A 302 3.81 -9.55 8.36
CA TRP A 302 4.05 -8.12 8.19
C TRP A 302 5.34 -7.89 7.42
N ILE A 303 5.28 -7.14 6.32
CA ILE A 303 6.49 -6.79 5.56
C ILE A 303 7.36 -5.81 6.32
N ASP A 304 6.76 -4.97 7.16
CA ASP A 304 7.46 -3.96 7.97
C ASP A 304 6.86 -3.88 9.38
N THR A 305 7.31 -2.95 10.23
CA THR A 305 6.87 -2.80 11.62
C THR A 305 5.34 -2.77 11.76
N PRO A 306 4.72 -3.71 12.51
CA PRO A 306 3.29 -3.70 12.79
C PRO A 306 2.89 -2.52 13.70
N PRO A 307 1.60 -2.18 13.79
CA PRO A 307 1.10 -1.29 14.84
C PRO A 307 1.34 -1.88 16.25
N PRO A 308 1.10 -1.12 17.34
CA PRO A 308 0.88 -1.68 18.67
C PRO A 308 -0.41 -2.53 18.70
N GLU A 309 -0.51 -3.50 19.63
CA GLU A 309 -1.68 -4.39 19.72
C GLU A 309 -2.99 -3.62 19.84
N ARG A 310 -2.98 -2.54 20.63
CA ARG A 310 -4.09 -1.58 20.75
C ARG A 310 -3.53 -0.19 21.06
N ASP A 311 -4.12 0.82 20.44
CA ASP A 311 -3.86 2.24 20.70
C ASP A 311 -5.16 3.03 20.44
N PRO A 312 -6.00 3.22 21.47
CA PRO A 312 -7.27 3.93 21.32
C PRO A 312 -7.11 5.39 20.91
N GLU A 313 -6.00 6.04 21.28
CA GLU A 313 -5.73 7.43 20.91
C GLU A 313 -5.57 7.57 19.40
N LEU A 314 -4.87 6.61 18.76
CA LEU A 314 -4.73 6.57 17.30
C LEU A 314 -5.89 5.85 16.59
N GLY A 315 -6.83 5.26 17.35
CA GLY A 315 -7.95 4.52 16.79
C GLY A 315 -7.53 3.15 16.23
N ILE A 316 -6.61 2.48 16.91
CA ILE A 316 -6.09 1.15 16.59
C ILE A 316 -6.67 0.16 17.60
N GLY A 317 -7.55 -0.71 17.12
CA GLY A 317 -7.99 -1.90 17.82
C GLY A 317 -7.10 -3.11 17.51
N ARG A 318 -7.47 -4.24 18.08
CA ARG A 318 -6.84 -5.54 17.89
C ARG A 318 -7.14 -6.13 16.51
N PHE A 319 -8.39 -5.98 16.04
CA PHE A 319 -8.91 -6.56 14.80
C PHE A 319 -9.19 -5.50 13.73
N TYR A 320 -9.60 -4.31 14.14
CA TYR A 320 -9.87 -3.20 13.24
C TYR A 320 -9.13 -1.95 13.68
N ALA A 321 -8.74 -1.13 12.72
CA ALA A 321 -8.17 0.18 12.98
C ALA A 321 -8.71 1.20 11.99
N TRP A 322 -8.86 2.44 12.43
CA TRP A 322 -9.05 3.55 11.53
C TRP A 322 -7.82 3.71 10.64
N ALA A 323 -8.01 4.02 9.35
CA ALA A 323 -6.88 4.19 8.43
C ALA A 323 -5.91 5.30 8.89
N THR A 324 -6.48 6.37 9.46
CA THR A 324 -5.78 7.39 10.27
C THR A 324 -6.76 7.99 11.29
N PRO A 325 -6.26 8.67 12.35
CA PRO A 325 -7.11 9.44 13.26
C PRO A 325 -8.02 10.46 12.58
N LEU A 326 -7.58 11.09 11.47
CA LEU A 326 -8.42 12.00 10.67
C LEU A 326 -9.65 11.32 10.06
N HIS A 327 -9.59 10.04 9.70
CA HIS A 327 -10.77 9.32 9.20
C HIS A 327 -11.81 9.11 10.30
N ARG A 328 -11.36 8.80 11.53
CA ARG A 328 -12.24 8.73 12.71
C ARG A 328 -12.91 10.08 12.95
N GLU A 329 -12.15 11.17 12.88
CA GLU A 329 -12.69 12.51 13.09
C GLU A 329 -13.68 12.92 12.00
N ALA A 330 -13.45 12.52 10.74
CA ALA A 330 -14.41 12.74 9.65
C ALA A 330 -15.77 12.08 9.94
N VAL A 331 -15.78 10.87 10.51
CA VAL A 331 -17.02 10.21 10.93
C VAL A 331 -17.66 10.94 12.11
N ARG A 332 -16.87 11.29 13.13
CA ARG A 332 -17.33 12.02 14.33
C ARG A 332 -18.01 13.35 13.96
N ARG A 333 -17.40 14.11 13.05
CA ARG A 333 -17.97 15.37 12.55
C ARG A 333 -19.34 15.16 11.90
N ILE A 334 -19.47 14.16 11.03
CA ILE A 334 -20.77 13.84 10.40
C ILE A 334 -21.83 13.48 11.46
N LEU A 335 -21.48 12.69 12.48
CA LEU A 335 -22.41 12.28 13.54
C LEU A 335 -22.87 13.47 14.40
N SER A 336 -21.98 14.44 14.67
CA SER A 336 -22.33 15.68 15.39
C SER A 336 -23.33 16.55 14.62
N GLU A 337 -23.22 16.64 13.30
CA GLU A 337 -24.18 17.39 12.46
C GLU A 337 -25.61 16.84 12.59
N TYR A 338 -25.77 15.51 12.72
CA TYR A 338 -27.07 14.88 12.96
C TYR A 338 -27.58 15.01 14.40
N SER A 339 -26.70 15.34 15.35
CA SER A 339 -27.09 15.60 16.74
C SER A 339 -27.62 17.02 16.92
N LEU A 340 -27.24 17.96 16.05
CA LEU A 340 -27.71 19.36 16.05
C LEU A 340 -28.96 19.59 15.19
N SER A 341 -29.33 18.61 14.36
CA SER A 341 -30.42 18.72 13.37
C SER A 341 -31.72 18.01 13.78
N GLY A 342 -31.76 17.39 14.96
CA GLY A 342 -32.93 16.73 15.56
C GLY A 342 -33.14 17.26 16.96
#